data_AF-A0A524MZY4-F1
#
_entry.id   AF-A0A524MZY4-F1
#
_cell.length_a   1.000
_cell.length_b   1.000
_cell.length_c   1.000
_cell.angle_alpha   90.00
_cell.angle_beta   90.00
_cell.angle_gamma   90.00
#
_symmetry.space_group_name_H-M   'P 1'
#
loop_
_entity.id
_entity.type
_entity.pdbx_description
1 polymer ?
#
loop_
_entity_poly.entity_id
_entity_poly.type
_entity_poly.pdbx_seq_one_letter_code
_entity_poly.pdbx_strand_id
1 'polypeptide(L)' 'MSKFLLSYRHNPRDIRKMATRLSRVASHTQGKAIRVVMSKAQPAQVDGEEIEADREFVIAVVPQAIHIKTPAEP' A
#
# COMPACT_ATOMS: atom_id res chain seq x y z
N MET A 1 -0.85 -5.85 5.91
CA MET A 1 -1.00 -6.84 4.81
C MET A 1 -0.29 -8.18 5.07
N SER A 2 0.83 -8.21 5.80
CA SER A 2 1.57 -9.45 6.12
C SER A 2 0.74 -10.47 6.94
N LYS A 3 -0.09 -10.00 7.90
CA LYS A 3 -0.93 -10.87 8.75
C LYS A 3 -1.94 -11.73 7.96
N PHE A 4 -2.49 -11.22 6.85
CA PHE A 4 -3.41 -11.98 5.99
C PHE A 4 -2.71 -13.00 5.09
N LEU A 5 -1.44 -12.77 4.72
CA LEU A 5 -0.65 -13.75 3.98
C LEU A 5 -0.11 -14.85 4.90
N LEU A 6 0.11 -14.52 6.18
CA LEU A 6 0.49 -15.44 7.25
C LEU A 6 -0.53 -16.56 7.49
N SER A 7 -1.83 -16.25 7.45
CA SER A 7 -2.89 -17.24 7.67
C SER A 7 -3.05 -18.27 6.56
N TYR A 8 -2.49 -18.02 5.36
CA TYR A 8 -2.57 -18.94 4.22
C TYR A 8 -1.26 -19.69 3.94
N ARG A 9 -0.24 -19.54 4.80
CA ARG A 9 1.09 -20.17 4.61
C ARG A 9 1.06 -21.68 4.45
N HIS A 10 0.04 -22.34 4.99
CA HIS A 10 -0.14 -23.79 4.90
C HIS A 10 -0.90 -24.25 3.64
N ASN A 11 -1.45 -23.33 2.84
CA ASN A 11 -2.19 -23.67 1.62
C ASN A 11 -1.72 -22.86 0.38
N PRO A 12 -0.62 -23.29 -0.27
CA PRO A 12 0.00 -22.56 -1.39
C PRO A 12 -0.86 -22.50 -2.66
N ARG A 13 -1.94 -23.29 -2.76
CA ARG A 13 -2.90 -23.21 -3.88
C ARG A 13 -3.85 -22.02 -3.71
N ASP A 14 -4.25 -21.71 -2.48
CA ASP A 14 -5.15 -20.60 -2.19
C ASP A 14 -4.45 -19.25 -2.31
N ILE A 15 -3.17 -19.17 -1.90
CA ILE A 15 -2.33 -18.00 -2.13
C ILE A 15 -2.23 -17.70 -3.64
N ARG A 16 -2.00 -18.72 -4.47
CA ARG A 16 -1.92 -18.54 -5.93
C ARG A 16 -3.22 -18.05 -6.52
N LYS A 17 -4.36 -18.67 -6.18
CA LYS A 17 -5.69 -18.22 -6.64
C LYS A 17 -5.98 -16.78 -6.23
N MET A 18 -5.64 -16.40 -5.00
CA MET A 18 -5.81 -15.03 -4.51
C MET A 18 -4.89 -14.05 -5.25
N ALA A 19 -3.62 -14.40 -5.46
CA ALA A 19 -2.66 -13.59 -6.21
C ALA A 19 -3.12 -13.39 -7.66
N THR A 20 -3.62 -14.42 -8.33
CA THR A 20 -4.18 -14.33 -9.69
C THR A 20 -5.47 -13.50 -9.74
N ARG A 21 -6.31 -13.58 -8.69
CA ARG A 21 -7.51 -12.73 -8.59
C ARG A 21 -7.13 -11.26 -8.38
N LEU A 22 -6.15 -11.01 -7.52
CA LEU A 22 -5.65 -9.66 -7.23
C LEU A 22 -4.93 -9.07 -8.45
N SER A 23 -4.15 -9.85 -9.20
CA SER A 23 -3.48 -9.36 -10.42
C SER A 23 -4.45 -8.95 -11.52
N ARG A 24 -5.67 -9.49 -11.53
CA ARG A 24 -6.72 -9.11 -12.49
C ARG A 24 -7.45 -7.80 -12.13
N VAL A 25 -7.35 -7.34 -10.88
CA VAL A 25 -8.07 -6.16 -10.35
C VAL A 25 -7.12 -5.08 -9.84
N ALA A 26 -5.83 -5.39 -9.68
CA ALA A 26 -4.81 -4.44 -9.28
C ALA A 26 -4.43 -3.54 -10.45
N SER A 27 -4.51 -2.23 -10.22
CA SER A 27 -3.91 -1.23 -11.08
C SER A 27 -2.61 -0.74 -10.44
N HIS A 28 -1.56 -0.57 -11.25
CA HIS A 28 -0.30 0.01 -10.82
C HIS A 28 -0.12 1.33 -11.56
N THR A 29 0.09 2.42 -10.81
CA THR A 29 0.40 3.73 -11.37
C THR A 29 1.49 4.39 -10.56
N GLN A 30 2.29 5.24 -11.21
CA GLN A 30 3.35 6.01 -10.59
C GLN A 30 3.13 7.49 -10.89
N GLY A 31 3.37 8.34 -9.90
CA GLY A 31 3.19 9.78 -10.04
C GLY A 31 3.83 10.54 -8.88
N LYS A 32 4.11 11.83 -9.10
CA LYS A 32 4.61 12.73 -8.04
C LYS A 32 3.53 13.11 -7.03
N ALA A 33 2.27 13.04 -7.45
CA ALA A 33 1.11 13.21 -6.59
C ALA A 33 -0.01 12.27 -7.05
N ILE A 34 -0.70 11.66 -6.09
CA ILE A 34 -1.84 10.76 -6.32
C ILE A 34 -2.97 11.23 -5.41
N ARG A 35 -4.14 11.51 -6.01
CA ARG A 35 -5.37 11.82 -5.30
C ARG A 35 -6.24 10.58 -5.27
N VAL A 36 -6.60 10.12 -4.08
CA VAL A 36 -7.49 8.99 -3.86
C VAL A 36 -8.81 9.51 -3.34
N VAL A 37 -9.89 9.26 -4.09
CA VAL A 37 -11.25 9.67 -3.72
C VAL A 37 -12.11 8.42 -3.54
N MET A 38 -12.81 8.36 -2.41
CA MET A 38 -13.63 7.22 -2.02
C MET A 38 -15.10 7.63 -1.89
N SER A 39 -16.01 6.68 -2.11
CA SER A 39 -17.45 6.92 -2.00
C SER A 39 -17.92 7.10 -0.55
N LYS A 40 -17.13 6.64 0.44
CA LYS A 40 -17.39 6.75 1.87
C LYS A 40 -16.09 7.11 2.59
N ALA A 41 -16.20 7.80 3.72
CA ALA A 41 -15.04 8.12 4.54
C ALA A 41 -14.45 6.82 5.09
N GLN A 42 -13.13 6.67 4.99
CA GLN A 42 -12.41 5.51 5.51
C GLN A 42 -11.13 5.97 6.21
N PRO A 43 -10.74 5.35 7.33
CA PRO A 43 -9.45 5.63 7.94
C PRO A 43 -8.33 5.13 7.03
N ALA A 44 -7.17 5.78 7.12
CA ALA A 44 -5.96 5.36 6.44
C ALA A 44 -4.87 5.00 7.45
N GLN A 45 -3.88 4.22 7.02
CA GLN A 45 -2.72 3.89 7.86
C GLN A 45 -1.43 4.28 7.14
N VAL A 46 -0.60 5.09 7.79
CA VAL A 46 0.69 5.56 7.27
C VAL A 46 1.75 5.32 8.32
N ASP A 47 2.78 4.53 7.99
CA ASP A 47 3.90 4.18 8.86
C ASP A 47 3.52 3.66 10.27
N GLY A 48 2.34 3.07 10.39
CA GLY A 48 1.82 2.51 11.64
C GLY A 48 0.83 3.41 12.38
N GLU A 49 0.75 4.69 12.01
CA GLU A 49 -0.21 5.65 12.55
C GLU A 49 -1.54 5.60 11.79
N GLU A 50 -2.64 5.75 12.54
CA GLU A 50 -3.98 5.86 11.96
C GLU A 50 -4.28 7.32 11.64
N ILE A 51 -4.65 7.59 10.40
CA ILE A 51 -5.17 8.88 9.94
C ILE A 51 -6.69 8.81 10.02
N GLU A 52 -7.29 9.90 10.49
CA GLU A 52 -8.74 10.05 10.60
C GLU A 52 -9.49 9.68 9.30
N ALA A 53 -10.73 9.24 9.47
CA ALA A 53 -11.54 8.81 8.35
C ALA A 53 -11.91 9.98 7.44
N ASP A 54 -11.43 9.93 6.21
CA ASP A 54 -11.75 10.91 5.18
C ASP A 54 -12.17 10.21 3.88
N ARG A 55 -12.87 10.94 3.02
CA ARG A 55 -13.25 10.51 1.66
C ARG A 55 -12.13 10.79 0.67
N GLU A 56 -11.21 11.67 1.01
CA GLU A 56 -10.16 12.13 0.12
C GLU A 56 -8.79 12.09 0.78
N PHE A 57 -7.82 11.51 0.08
CA PHE A 57 -6.41 11.55 0.46
C PHE A 57 -5.57 12.06 -0.70
N VAL A 58 -4.65 12.98 -0.40
CA VAL A 58 -3.64 13.45 -1.35
C VAL A 58 -2.28 12.95 -0.89
N ILE A 59 -1.66 12.12 -1.71
CA ILE A 59 -0.33 11.56 -1.47
C ILE A 59 0.63 12.30 -2.39
N ALA A 60 1.63 12.96 -1.83
CA ALA A 60 2.62 13.72 -2.60
C ALA A 60 4.04 13.30 -2.23
N VAL A 61 4.90 13.19 -3.23
CA VAL A 61 6.33 12.93 -3.04
C VAL A 61 7.04 14.26 -2.81
N VAL A 62 7.69 14.38 -1.65
CA VAL A 62 8.62 15.48 -1.38
C VAL A 62 10.03 14.99 -1.72
N PRO A 63 10.62 15.41 -2.85
CA PRO A 63 11.94 14.93 -3.25
C PRO A 63 12.98 15.42 -2.24
N GLN A 64 13.92 14.54 -1.88
CA GLN A 64 15.03 14.87 -0.97
C GLN A 64 14.58 15.40 0.40
N ALA A 65 13.40 14.98 0.88
CA ALA A 65 12.86 15.44 2.16
C ALA A 65 13.76 15.12 3.36
N ILE A 66 14.54 14.02 3.27
CA ILE A 66 15.37 13.51 4.36
C ILE A 66 16.69 12.98 3.79
N HIS A 67 17.78 13.23 4.49
CA HIS A 67 19.06 12.57 4.26
C HIS A 67 19.17 11.32 5.14
N ILE A 68 19.24 10.15 4.51
CA ILE A 68 19.35 8.88 5.21
C ILE A 68 20.72 8.28 4.86
N LYS A 69 21.44 7.78 5.87
CA LYS A 69 22.64 6.98 5.64
C LYS A 69 22.23 5.64 5.07
N THR A 70 22.44 5.45 3.78
CA THR A 70 22.24 4.16 3.11
C THR A 70 23.56 3.39 3.07
N PRO A 71 23.55 2.06 3.22
CA PRO A 71 24.74 1.25 2.99
C PRO A 71 25.27 1.48 1.57
N ALA A 72 26.59 1.41 1.42
CA ALA A 72 27.26 1.72 0.16
C ALA A 72 27.13 0.61 -0.91
N GLU A 73 26.72 -0.60 -0.52
CA GLU A 73 26.54 -1.76 -1.41
C GLU A 73 25.12 -2.36 -1.29
N PRO A 74 24.53 -2.86 -2.40
CA PRO A 74 23.21 -3.49 -2.45
C PRO A 74 23.16 -4.92 -1.89
#